data_AF-A0A2A8SI65-F1
#
_entry.id   AF-A0A2A8SI65-F1
#
_cell.length_a   1.000
_cell.length_b   1.000
_cell.length_c   1.000
_cell.angle_alpha   90.00
_cell.angle_beta   90.00
_cell.angle_gamma   90.00
#
_symmetry.space_group_name_H-M   'P 1'
#
loop_
_entity.id
_entity.type
_entity.pdbx_description
1 polymer ?
#
loop_
_entity_poly.entity_id
_entity_poly.type
_entity_poly.pdbx_seq_one_letter_code
_entity_poly.pdbx_strand_id
1 'polypeptide(L)'
;MVQFGAALIFFIVSAIISWYEGSNLIEDSFDWKYSAKFTNYFKGPVSDSNDILQIDFFIYAAKFYPIPVIIMITSFGYMLLLSVYIVLKRRLIS
;
A
#
# COMPACT_ATOMS: atom_id res chain seq x y z
N MET A 1 -9.12 13.75 16.69
CA MET A 1 -7.63 13.86 16.78
C MET A 1 -7.02 12.51 17.13
N VAL A 2 -7.31 11.92 18.29
CA VAL A 2 -6.76 10.59 18.70
C VAL A 2 -7.04 9.48 17.67
N GLN A 3 -8.27 9.38 17.15
CA GLN A 3 -8.63 8.39 16.12
C GLN A 3 -7.81 8.52 14.83
N PHE A 4 -7.50 9.76 14.41
CA PHE A 4 -6.68 10.00 13.22
C PHE A 4 -5.23 9.59 13.46
N GLY A 5 -4.67 9.92 14.63
CA GLY A 5 -3.33 9.49 15.02
C GLY A 5 -3.18 7.97 15.10
N ALA A 6 -4.18 7.29 15.69
CA ALA A 6 -4.19 5.82 15.74
C ALA A 6 -4.23 5.21 14.34
N ALA A 7 -5.13 5.68 13.47
CA ALA A 7 -5.23 5.20 12.09
C ALA A 7 -3.94 5.46 11.29
N LEU A 8 -3.27 6.59 11.53
CA LEU A 8 -1.98 6.91 10.92
C LEU A 8 -0.89 5.93 11.36
N ILE A 9 -0.81 5.59 12.65
CA ILE A 9 0.16 4.62 13.16
C ILE A 9 -0.10 3.24 12.53
N PHE A 10 -1.35 2.78 12.53
CA PHE A 10 -1.71 1.51 11.89
C PHE A 10 -1.36 1.51 10.39
N PHE A 11 -1.63 2.61 9.69
CA PHE A 11 -1.27 2.77 8.29
C PHE A 11 0.25 2.68 8.07
N ILE A 12 1.06 3.41 8.84
CA ILE A 12 2.52 3.42 8.67
C ILE A 12 3.11 2.04 8.98
N VAL A 13 2.73 1.44 10.11
CA VAL A 13 3.27 0.13 10.52
C VAL A 13 2.90 -0.95 9.50
N SER A 14 1.64 -0.99 9.08
CA SER A 14 1.20 -1.95 8.07
C SER A 14 1.84 -1.70 6.70
N ALA A 15 2.05 -0.44 6.30
CA ALA A 15 2.76 -0.11 5.07
C ALA A 15 4.21 -0.59 5.09
N ILE A 16 4.92 -0.42 6.21
CA ILE A 16 6.29 -0.93 6.37
C ILE A 16 6.33 -2.46 6.27
N ILE A 17 5.41 -3.15 6.96
CA ILE A 17 5.32 -4.62 6.91
C ILE A 17 5.00 -5.10 5.49
N SER A 18 4.00 -4.51 4.82
CA SER A 18 3.66 -4.83 3.44
C SER A 18 4.80 -4.58 2.47
N TRP A 19 5.57 -3.51 2.70
CA TRP A 19 6.72 -3.21 1.87
C TRP A 19 7.86 -4.22 2.07
N TYR A 20 8.11 -4.62 3.32
CA TYR A 20 9.11 -5.63 3.67
C TYR A 20 8.74 -7.01 3.10
N GLU A 21 7.54 -7.51 3.41
CA GLU A 21 7.06 -8.81 2.88
C GLU A 21 6.94 -8.80 1.35
N GLY A 22 6.61 -7.63 0.79
CA GLY A 22 6.53 -7.40 -0.65
C GLY A 22 7.89 -7.45 -1.36
N SER A 23 8.98 -7.13 -0.65
CA SER A 23 10.33 -7.10 -1.22
C SER A 23 10.84 -8.48 -1.63
N ASN A 24 10.23 -9.56 -1.13
CA ASN A 24 10.46 -10.93 -1.57
C ASN A 24 10.20 -11.12 -3.08
N LEU A 25 9.46 -10.20 -3.71
CA LEU A 25 9.31 -10.14 -5.18
C LEU A 25 10.66 -10.06 -5.91
N ILE A 26 11.69 -9.45 -5.32
CA ILE A 26 13.04 -9.35 -5.91
C ILE A 26 13.64 -10.75 -6.12
N GLU A 27 13.38 -11.66 -5.18
CA GLU A 27 13.90 -13.03 -5.20
C GLU A 27 13.01 -13.98 -6.03
N ASP A 28 11.70 -13.73 -6.09
CA ASP A 28 10.74 -14.54 -6.84
C ASP A 28 10.57 -14.09 -8.31
N SER A 29 11.60 -14.38 -9.11
CA SER A 29 11.61 -14.08 -10.55
C SER A 29 10.48 -14.73 -11.37
N PHE A 30 9.92 -15.84 -10.89
CA PHE A 30 8.79 -16.51 -11.56
C PHE A 30 7.53 -15.63 -11.52
N ASP A 31 7.37 -14.85 -10.45
CA ASP A 31 6.17 -14.09 -10.19
C ASP A 31 6.20 -12.65 -10.75
N TRP A 32 7.33 -12.23 -11.33
CA TRP A 32 7.49 -10.92 -11.97
C TRP A 32 6.43 -10.63 -13.05
N LYS A 33 6.05 -11.65 -13.83
CA LYS A 33 5.03 -11.50 -14.87
C LYS A 33 3.65 -11.13 -14.31
N TYR A 34 3.34 -11.55 -13.08
CA TYR A 34 2.02 -11.37 -12.48
C TYR A 34 1.97 -10.24 -11.45
N SER A 35 3.06 -10.07 -10.70
CA SER A 35 3.15 -9.19 -9.54
C SER A 35 3.88 -7.88 -9.86
N ALA A 36 4.81 -7.85 -10.83
CA ALA A 36 5.50 -6.63 -11.27
C ALA A 36 4.71 -5.83 -12.32
N LYS A 37 3.43 -5.56 -12.04
CA LYS A 37 2.51 -4.93 -13.01
C LYS A 37 2.89 -3.50 -13.36
N PHE A 38 3.27 -2.71 -12.36
CA PHE A 38 3.64 -1.32 -12.58
C PHE A 38 4.98 -1.23 -13.31
N THR A 39 5.96 -2.06 -12.95
CA THR A 39 7.24 -2.11 -13.67
C THR A 39 7.01 -2.49 -15.12
N ASN A 40 6.23 -3.55 -15.38
CA ASN A 40 5.89 -3.96 -16.74
C ASN A 40 5.14 -2.87 -17.52
N TYR A 41 4.30 -2.07 -16.86
CA TYR A 41 3.56 -0.97 -17.48
C TYR A 41 4.43 0.25 -17.79
N PHE A 42 5.33 0.64 -16.88
CA PHE A 42 6.12 1.88 -17.01
C PHE A 42 7.48 1.68 -17.69
N LYS A 43 8.14 0.55 -17.45
CA LYS A 43 9.49 0.24 -17.95
C LYS A 43 9.53 -0.91 -18.96
N GLY A 44 8.45 -1.68 -19.09
CA GLY A 44 8.42 -2.90 -19.90
C GLY A 44 8.85 -4.14 -19.11
N PRO A 45 9.00 -5.30 -19.78
CA PRO A 45 9.29 -6.57 -19.13
C PRO A 45 10.48 -6.48 -18.17
N VAL A 46 10.30 -6.97 -16.94
CA VAL A 46 11.36 -6.98 -15.93
C VAL A 46 12.53 -7.86 -16.41
N SER A 47 13.67 -7.24 -16.68
CA SER A 47 14.93 -7.90 -17.05
C SER A 47 15.91 -8.01 -15.89
N ASP A 48 15.83 -7.10 -14.92
CA ASP A 48 16.69 -7.06 -13.72
C ASP A 48 15.81 -6.82 -12.48
N SER A 49 16.16 -7.44 -11.36
CA SER A 49 15.40 -7.29 -10.11
C SER A 49 15.50 -5.87 -9.54
N ASN A 50 16.56 -5.13 -9.86
CA ASN A 50 16.73 -3.73 -9.48
C ASN A 50 15.80 -2.78 -10.24
N ASP A 51 15.22 -3.21 -11.36
CA ASP A 51 14.29 -2.39 -12.12
C ASP A 51 12.87 -2.39 -11.54
N ILE A 52 12.59 -3.32 -10.63
CA ILE A 52 11.27 -3.49 -10.01
C ILE A 52 10.95 -2.26 -9.16
N LEU A 53 9.82 -1.62 -9.48
CA LEU A 53 9.29 -0.50 -8.74
C LEU A 53 8.80 -0.98 -7.37
N GLN A 54 9.11 -0.21 -6.32
CA GLN A 54 8.69 -0.52 -4.95
C GLN A 54 7.16 -0.64 -4.81
N ILE A 55 6.37 -0.02 -5.69
CA ILE A 55 4.92 -0.15 -5.68
C ILE A 55 4.46 -1.58 -6.03
N ASP A 56 5.25 -2.33 -6.81
CA ASP A 56 4.97 -3.72 -7.11
C ASP A 56 5.16 -4.64 -5.89
N PHE A 57 5.94 -4.21 -4.90
CA PHE A 57 6.07 -4.96 -3.63
C PHE A 57 4.72 -5.01 -2.92
N PHE A 58 3.93 -3.94 -2.96
CA PHE A 58 2.59 -3.96 -2.37
C PHE A 58 1.63 -4.86 -3.15
N ILE A 59 1.80 -5.04 -4.47
CA ILE A 59 1.02 -6.02 -5.25
C ILE A 59 1.38 -7.44 -4.84
N TYR A 60 2.68 -7.74 -4.74
CA TYR A 60 3.15 -9.05 -4.30
C TYR A 60 2.69 -9.36 -2.87
N ALA A 61 2.85 -8.40 -1.96
CA ALA A 61 2.34 -8.50 -0.60
C ALA A 61 0.83 -8.71 -0.58
N ALA A 62 0.05 -8.04 -1.43
CA ALA A 62 -1.40 -8.25 -1.48
C ALA A 62 -1.78 -9.68 -1.87
N LYS A 63 -0.93 -10.34 -2.68
CA LYS A 63 -1.14 -11.72 -3.14
C LYS A 63 -0.77 -12.76 -2.09
N PHE A 64 0.40 -12.63 -1.44
CA PHE A 64 0.92 -13.64 -0.52
C PHE A 64 0.78 -13.30 0.97
N TYR A 65 0.75 -12.00 1.29
CA TYR A 65 0.66 -11.45 2.65
C TYR A 65 -0.49 -10.42 2.74
N PRO A 66 -1.75 -10.82 2.50
CA PRO A 66 -2.86 -9.89 2.32
C PRO A 66 -3.21 -9.11 3.60
N ILE A 67 -2.93 -9.67 4.78
CA ILE A 67 -3.32 -9.10 6.07
C ILE A 67 -2.76 -7.68 6.28
N PRO A 68 -1.43 -7.44 6.22
CA PRO A 68 -0.89 -6.09 6.38
C PRO A 68 -1.40 -5.13 5.30
N VAL A 69 -1.61 -5.60 4.06
CA VAL A 69 -2.16 -4.77 2.99
C VAL A 69 -3.61 -4.35 3.26
N ILE A 70 -4.44 -5.27 3.77
CA ILE A 70 -5.83 -4.97 4.15
C ILE A 70 -5.86 -3.95 5.29
N ILE A 71 -5.01 -4.11 6.31
CA ILE A 71 -4.92 -3.16 7.43
C ILE A 71 -4.49 -1.77 6.92
N MET A 72 -3.53 -1.72 6.00
CA MET A 72 -3.08 -0.48 5.37
C MET A 72 -4.23 0.22 4.62
N ILE A 73 -4.92 -0.50 3.73
CA ILE A 73 -6.01 0.06 2.92
C ILE A 73 -7.18 0.52 3.80
N THR A 74 -7.57 -0.28 4.79
CA THR A 74 -8.67 0.06 5.70
C THR A 74 -8.34 1.26 6.58
N SER A 75 -7.11 1.34 7.11
CA SER A 75 -6.65 2.49 7.89
C SER A 75 -6.63 3.76 7.05
N PHE A 76 -6.13 3.66 5.81
CA PHE A 76 -6.12 4.78 4.87
C PHE A 76 -7.54 5.25 4.52
N GLY A 77 -8.44 4.31 4.18
CA GLY A 77 -9.84 4.61 3.91
C GLY A 77 -10.54 5.27 5.10
N TYR A 78 -10.27 4.80 6.32
CA TYR A 78 -10.79 5.42 7.53
C TYR A 78 -10.29 6.86 7.71
N MET A 79 -9.00 7.15 7.47
CA MET A 79 -8.47 8.52 7.52
C MET A 79 -9.12 9.44 6.48
N LEU A 80 -9.40 8.95 5.27
CA LEU A 80 -10.09 9.72 4.23
C LEU A 80 -11.52 10.06 4.66
N LEU A 81 -12.28 9.07 5.15
CA LEU A 81 -13.62 9.29 5.67
C LEU A 81 -13.63 10.28 6.83
N LEU A 82 -12.67 10.17 7.75
CA LEU A 82 -12.54 11.08 8.88
C LEU A 82 -12.25 12.51 8.40
N SER A 83 -11.37 12.66 7.42
CA SER A 83 -11.04 13.95 6.80
C SER A 83 -12.26 14.60 6.15
N VAL A 84 -12.99 13.84 5.34
CA VAL A 84 -14.23 14.30 4.69
C VAL A 84 -15.27 14.71 5.74
N TYR A 85 -15.48 13.88 6.77
CA TYR A 85 -16.41 14.17 7.85
C TYR A 85 -16.05 15.47 8.58
N ILE A 86 -14.78 15.70 8.89
CA ILE A 86 -14.32 16.92 9.56
C ILE A 86 -14.56 18.16 8.67
N VAL A 87 -14.29 18.06 7.37
CA VAL A 87 -14.51 19.17 6.42
C VAL A 87 -16.00 19.49 6.29
N LEU A 88 -16.85 18.47 6.11
CA LEU A 88 -18.30 18.65 5.99
C LEU A 88 -18.92 19.22 7.27
N LYS A 89 -18.53 18.70 8.43
CA LYS A 89 -19.00 19.20 9.73
C LYS A 89 -18.60 20.66 9.95
N ARG A 90 -17.40 21.06 9.56
CA ARG A 90 -16.95 22.47 9.66
C ARG A 90 -17.77 23.39 8.76
N ARG A 91 -18.13 22.96 7.55
CA ARG A 91 -18.97 23.75 6.62
C ARG A 91 -20.43 23.86 7.07
N LEU A 92 -20.96 22.88 7.80
CA LEU A 92 -22.34 22.89 8.30
C LEU A 92 -22.54 23.78 9.54
N ILE A 93 -21.46 24.13 10.25
CA ILE A 93 -21.51 24.90 11.51
C ILE A 93 -21.09 26.38 11.28
N SER A 94 -20.51 26.70 10.12
CA SER A 94 -20.20 28.08 9.70
C SER A 94 -21.37 28.75 9.01
#